data_AF-A0A355CHR0-F1
#
_entry.id   AF-A0A355CHR0-F1
#
_cell.length_a   1.000
_cell.length_b   1.000
_cell.length_c   1.000
_cell.angle_alpha   90.00
_cell.angle_beta   90.00
_cell.angle_gamma   90.00
#
_symmetry.space_group_name_H-M   'P 1'
#
loop_
_entity.id
_entity.type
_entity.pdbx_description
1 polymer ?
#
loop_
_entity_poly.entity_id
_entity_poly.type
_entity_poly.pdbx_seq_one_letter_code
_entity_poly.pdbx_strand_id
1 'polypeptide(L)'
;MKGMQNFLLGDDRINGKGGDDILEGGSGKDKLDGGDGNDKLYGSYDNDTLTGGSGNDTLVGGVGNDVMWGGVKISFFSRMVIACSQGS
;
A
#
# COMPACT_ATOMS: atom_id res chain seq x y z
N MET A 1 -0.51 -5.27 34.38
CA MET A 1 -0.08 -5.53 32.99
C MET A 1 -1.34 -5.67 32.15
N LYS A 2 -1.82 -4.59 31.53
CA LYS A 2 -2.92 -4.70 30.55
C LYS A 2 -2.30 -5.20 29.25
N GLY A 3 -2.65 -6.42 28.88
CA GLY A 3 -2.14 -7.10 27.69
C GLY A 3 -2.39 -6.24 26.45
N MET A 4 -1.32 -6.08 25.69
CA MET A 4 -1.26 -5.38 24.41
C MET A 4 -2.09 -6.13 23.37
N GLN A 5 -3.41 -5.94 23.36
CA GLN A 5 -4.27 -6.25 22.22
C GLN A 5 -5.41 -5.22 22.19
N ASN A 6 -5.10 -3.98 21.79
CA ASN A 6 -6.09 -3.24 21.00
C ASN A 6 -6.13 -3.98 19.66
N PHE A 7 -6.91 -5.07 19.61
CA PHE A 7 -7.43 -5.58 18.35
C PHE A 7 -8.04 -4.37 17.66
N LEU A 8 -7.50 -4.03 16.51
CA LEU A 8 -7.88 -2.86 15.71
C LEU A 8 -9.30 -3.09 15.21
N LEU A 9 -10.25 -2.73 16.06
CA LEU A 9 -11.68 -2.87 15.84
C LEU A 9 -12.22 -1.46 15.58
N GLY A 10 -12.86 -1.29 14.43
CA GLY A 10 -13.41 -0.02 13.98
C GLY A 10 -12.59 0.59 12.85
N ASP A 11 -13.16 1.64 12.24
CA ASP A 11 -12.56 2.30 11.07
C ASP A 11 -11.33 3.13 11.46
N ASP A 12 -10.14 2.66 11.10
CA ASP A 12 -8.87 3.28 11.48
C ASP A 12 -8.23 4.11 10.34
N ARG A 13 -7.35 5.03 10.73
CA ARG A 13 -6.49 5.82 9.81
C ARG A 13 -5.05 5.70 10.26
N ILE A 14 -4.24 5.01 9.46
CA ILE A 14 -2.86 4.64 9.79
C ILE A 14 -1.93 5.20 8.71
N ASN A 15 -0.86 5.86 9.13
CA ASN A 15 0.13 6.46 8.23
C ASN A 15 1.56 6.14 8.70
N GLY A 16 2.33 5.44 7.88
CA GLY A 16 3.73 5.05 8.12
C GLY A 16 4.71 6.21 7.96
N LYS A 17 4.42 7.11 7.02
CA LYS A 17 5.17 8.31 6.65
C LYS A 17 6.44 7.98 5.87
N GLY A 18 7.48 7.51 6.52
CA GLY A 18 8.80 7.43 5.92
C GLY A 18 9.66 6.39 6.59
N GLY A 19 10.41 5.64 5.78
CA GLY A 19 11.05 4.40 6.20
C GLY A 19 10.22 3.20 5.76
N ASP A 20 10.75 1.99 5.94
CA ASP A 20 10.02 0.76 5.62
C ASP A 20 9.08 0.42 6.78
N ASP A 21 7.76 0.55 6.56
CA ASP A 21 6.74 0.39 7.59
C ASP A 21 5.93 -0.91 7.46
N ILE A 22 5.35 -1.36 8.58
CA ILE A 22 4.35 -2.44 8.61
C ILE A 22 3.08 -1.89 9.25
N LEU A 23 2.02 -1.79 8.45
CA LEU A 23 0.72 -1.26 8.85
C LEU A 23 -0.34 -2.37 8.77
N GLU A 24 -1.16 -2.49 9.80
CA GLU A 24 -2.27 -3.44 9.88
C GLU A 24 -3.53 -2.67 10.28
N GLY A 25 -4.61 -2.84 9.50
CA GLY A 25 -5.92 -2.18 9.66
C GLY A 25 -6.81 -2.93 10.65
N GLY A 26 -7.02 -4.23 10.42
CA GLY A 26 -7.72 -5.08 11.37
C GLY A 26 -9.16 -5.36 10.94
N SER A 27 -10.15 -4.97 11.74
CA SER A 27 -11.56 -5.08 11.38
C SER A 27 -12.18 -3.70 11.34
N GLY A 28 -12.76 -3.32 10.21
CA GLY A 28 -13.30 -1.99 10.03
C GLY A 28 -13.02 -1.50 8.62
N LYS A 29 -13.50 -0.31 8.29
CA LYS A 29 -13.15 0.32 7.00
C LYS A 29 -11.92 1.18 7.20
N ASP A 30 -10.76 0.60 6.97
CA ASP A 30 -9.50 1.21 7.34
C ASP A 30 -8.89 2.01 6.19
N LYS A 31 -8.08 3.00 6.55
CA LYS A 31 -7.26 3.76 5.61
C LYS A 31 -5.80 3.67 6.01
N LEU A 32 -5.02 2.96 5.21
CA LEU A 32 -3.60 2.73 5.42
C LEU A 32 -2.81 3.50 4.36
N ASP A 33 -1.78 4.24 4.79
CA ASP A 33 -0.88 5.01 3.95
C ASP A 33 0.57 4.71 4.33
N GLY A 34 1.32 4.01 3.47
CA GLY A 34 2.70 3.61 3.70
C GLY A 34 3.63 4.82 3.74
N GLY A 35 3.58 5.63 2.69
CA GLY A 35 4.40 6.84 2.58
C GLY A 35 5.66 6.57 1.78
N ASP A 36 6.82 7.05 2.23
CA ASP A 36 8.10 6.81 1.55
C ASP A 36 8.80 5.57 2.13
N GLY A 37 8.99 4.51 1.36
CA GLY A 37 9.60 3.29 1.89
C GLY A 37 9.22 2.05 1.10
N ASN A 38 9.68 0.89 1.54
CA ASN A 38 9.15 -0.39 1.06
C ASN A 38 8.20 -0.93 2.12
N ASP A 39 6.93 -0.56 1.99
CA ASP A 39 5.96 -0.76 3.06
C ASP A 39 5.20 -2.07 2.93
N LYS A 40 4.66 -2.56 4.05
CA LYS A 40 3.72 -3.70 4.08
C LYS A 40 2.42 -3.25 4.73
N LEU A 41 1.35 -3.19 3.94
CA LEU A 41 0.03 -2.77 4.40
C LEU A 41 -0.93 -3.97 4.35
N TYR A 42 -1.63 -4.21 5.45
CA TYR A 42 -2.60 -5.28 5.62
C TYR A 42 -3.96 -4.68 6.04
N GLY A 43 -4.97 -4.74 5.16
CA GLY A 43 -6.33 -4.27 5.48
C GLY A 43 -7.07 -5.20 6.43
N SER A 44 -6.96 -6.51 6.17
CA SER A 44 -7.54 -7.61 6.95
C SER A 44 -9.03 -7.86 6.66
N TYR A 45 -9.98 -7.22 7.35
CA TYR A 45 -11.42 -7.49 7.18
C TYR A 45 -12.18 -6.20 6.89
N ASP A 46 -13.28 -6.33 6.15
CA ASP A 46 -14.13 -5.25 5.66
C ASP A 46 -13.50 -4.48 4.49
N ASN A 47 -14.06 -3.32 4.12
CA ASN A 47 -13.69 -2.62 2.88
C ASN A 47 -12.63 -1.56 3.18
N ASP A 48 -11.39 -1.83 2.79
CA ASP A 48 -10.25 -0.98 3.16
C ASP A 48 -9.76 -0.09 2.01
N THR A 49 -8.99 0.94 2.37
CA THR A 49 -8.23 1.78 1.45
C THR A 49 -6.76 1.74 1.80
N LEU A 50 -5.94 1.13 0.94
CA LEU A 50 -4.49 1.01 1.15
C LEU A 50 -3.73 1.82 0.10
N THR A 51 -2.81 2.67 0.52
CA THR A 51 -1.93 3.47 -0.33
C THR A 51 -0.48 3.13 0.01
N GLY A 52 0.27 2.56 -0.93
CA GLY A 52 1.68 2.22 -0.74
C GLY A 52 2.57 3.45 -0.63
N GLY A 53 2.45 4.38 -1.57
CA GLY A 53 3.26 5.61 -1.59
C GLY A 53 4.47 5.51 -2.53
N SER A 54 5.67 5.78 -2.05
CA SER A 54 6.89 5.73 -2.85
C SER A 54 7.75 4.54 -2.44
N GLY A 55 7.95 3.57 -3.34
CA GLY A 55 8.93 2.50 -3.15
C GLY A 55 8.41 1.15 -3.64
N ASN A 56 8.87 0.06 -3.03
CA ASN A 56 8.42 -1.29 -3.37
C ASN A 56 7.48 -1.82 -2.29
N ASP A 57 6.22 -1.43 -2.39
CA ASP A 57 5.23 -1.75 -1.37
C ASP A 57 4.56 -3.10 -1.61
N THR A 58 4.17 -3.74 -0.51
CA THR A 58 3.33 -4.93 -0.48
C THR A 58 1.97 -4.55 0.13
N LEU A 59 0.92 -4.60 -0.68
CA LEU A 59 -0.44 -4.31 -0.24
C LEU A 59 -1.26 -5.61 -0.20
N VAL A 60 -1.89 -5.89 0.94
CA VAL A 60 -2.78 -7.03 1.15
C VAL A 60 -4.11 -6.49 1.68
N GLY A 61 -5.12 -6.41 0.80
CA GLY A 61 -6.46 -5.93 1.17
C GLY A 61 -7.14 -6.83 2.21
N GLY A 62 -7.21 -8.14 1.94
CA GLY A 62 -7.86 -9.08 2.85
C GLY A 62 -9.27 -9.43 2.39
N VAL A 63 -10.22 -9.52 3.32
CA VAL A 63 -11.62 -9.87 3.05
C VAL A 63 -12.46 -8.62 2.93
N GLY A 64 -12.92 -8.31 1.71
CA GLY A 64 -13.83 -7.21 1.47
C GLY A 64 -13.68 -6.67 0.06
N ASN A 65 -14.29 -5.50 -0.18
CA ASN A 65 -14.09 -4.75 -1.41
C ASN A 65 -13.07 -3.65 -1.14
N ASP A 66 -11.81 -3.97 -1.39
CA ASP A 66 -10.68 -3.09 -1.06
C ASP A 66 -10.31 -2.18 -2.23
N VAL A 67 -9.80 -1.00 -1.90
CA VAL A 67 -9.20 -0.06 -2.84
C VAL A 67 -7.71 0.03 -2.53
N MET A 68 -6.87 -0.42 -3.45
CA MET A 68 -5.42 -0.46 -3.27
C MET A 68 -4.71 0.37 -4.33
N TRP A 69 -3.88 1.32 -3.89
CA TRP A 69 -2.98 2.09 -4.73
C TRP A 69 -1.54 1.77 -4.38
N GLY A 70 -0.87 0.96 -5.19
CA GLY A 70 0.52 0.53 -5.00
C GLY A 70 1.59 1.62 -5.12
N GLY A 71 1.20 2.89 -5.14
CA GLY A 71 2.18 3.95 -5.23
C GLY A 71 2.82 4.12 -6.61
N VAL A 72 3.62 5.16 -6.75
CA VAL A 72 4.20 5.53 -8.04
C VAL A 72 5.53 4.80 -8.22
N LYS A 73 5.51 3.61 -8.86
CA LYS A 73 6.68 3.19 -9.63
C LYS A 73 6.76 4.01 -10.91
N ILE A 74 7.20 5.26 -10.80
CA ILE A 74 7.79 5.95 -11.94
C ILE A 74 9.22 5.43 -12.14
N SER A 75 9.34 4.13 -12.42
CA SER A 75 10.37 3.71 -13.36
C SER A 75 9.89 4.16 -14.74
N PHE A 76 10.01 5.46 -15.02
CA PHE A 76 10.34 5.89 -16.37
C PHE A 76 11.68 5.25 -16.68
N PHE A 77 11.64 3.98 -17.13
CA PHE A 77 12.72 3.42 -17.90
C PHE A 77 12.86 4.33 -19.12
N SER A 78 13.77 5.29 -18.97
CA SER A 78 14.64 5.73 -20.04
C SER A 78 14.94 4.52 -20.93
N ARG A 79 14.77 4.72 -22.25
CA ARG A 79 14.95 3.77 -23.37
C ARG A 79 13.64 3.27 -24.02
N MET A 80 12.86 4.20 -24.55
CA MET A 80 12.21 3.98 -25.84
C MET A 80 13.16 4.46 -26.96
N VAL A 81 14.26 3.74 -27.17
CA VAL A 81 14.86 3.66 -28.50
C VAL A 81 13.99 2.66 -29.26
N ILE A 82 12.81 3.08 -29.72
CA ILE A 82 12.20 2.43 -30.87
C ILE A 82 13.05 2.89 -32.04
N ALA A 83 14.00 2.04 -32.41
CA ALA A 83 14.53 2.08 -33.76
C ALA A 83 13.34 1.99 -34.71
N CYS A 84 13.08 3.07 -35.45
CA CYS A 84 12.34 3.00 -36.70
C CYS A 84 13.21 2.18 -37.68
N SER A 85 13.22 0.87 -37.48
CA SER A 85 13.73 -0.15 -38.38
C SER A 85 12.49 -0.88 -38.87
N GLN A 86 11.82 -0.29 -39.85
CA GLN A 86 11.09 -0.94 -40.94
C GLN A 86 10.25 0.15 -41.63
N GLY A 87 10.65 0.55 -42.84
CA GLY A 87 9.83 1.45 -43.66
C GLY A 87 10.59 2.20 -44.75
N SER A 88 11.42 1.49 -45.53
CA SER A 88 11.78 1.90 -46.90
C SER A 88 11.18 0.89 -47.86
#